data_AF-A0A8T4J566-F1
#
_entry.id   AF-A0A8T4J566-F1
#
_cell.length_a   1.000
_cell.length_b   1.000
_cell.length_c   1.000
_cell.angle_alpha   90.00
_cell.angle_beta   90.00
_cell.angle_gamma   90.00
#
_symmetry.space_group_name_H-M   'P 1'
#
loop_
_entity.id
_entity.type
_entity.pdbx_description
1 polymer ?
#
loop_
_entity_poly.entity_id
_entity_poly.type
_entity_poly.pdbx_seq_one_letter_code
_entity_poly.pdbx_strand_id
1 'polypeptide(L)'
;EAVDKLVSTLREAGQLDNTYLLFASDNGFFFGQHNVPTGKFLPHEASGHVPMMMRGPGIEGGTPSREMSSNVDLAATIADIGGARPG
;
A
#
# COMPACT_ATOMS: atom_id res chain seq x y z
N GLU A 1 -8.87 9.38 9.92
CA GLU A 1 -9.28 8.91 11.27
C GLU A 1 -8.81 7.48 11.57
N ALA A 2 -9.27 6.44 10.86
CA ALA A 2 -8.90 5.05 11.19
C ALA A 2 -7.38 4.77 11.17
N VAL A 3 -6.68 5.26 10.15
CA VAL A 3 -5.21 5.12 10.03
C VAL A 3 -4.49 5.82 11.18
N ASP A 4 -4.92 7.04 11.52
CA ASP A 4 -4.33 7.82 12.60
C ASP A 4 -4.50 7.13 13.97
N LYS A 5 -5.70 6.57 14.22
CA LYS A 5 -5.96 5.77 15.42
C LYS A 5 -5.04 4.54 15.49
N LEU A 6 -4.88 3.80 14.39
CA LEU A 6 -3.99 2.63 14.34
C LEU A 6 -2.54 3.00 14.64
N VAL A 7 -2.03 4.05 13.99
CA VAL A 7 -0.66 4.55 14.19
C VAL A 7 -0.44 5.01 15.63
N SER A 8 -1.41 5.72 16.21
CA SER A 8 -1.37 6.19 17.59
C SER A 8 -1.38 5.04 18.58
N THR A 9 -2.23 4.03 18.38
CA THR A 9 -2.25 2.82 19.22
C THR A 9 -0.91 2.08 19.22
N LEU A 10 -0.30 1.90 18.04
CA LEU A 10 1.04 1.27 17.95
C LEU A 10 2.12 2.12 18.61
N ARG A 11 2.02 3.45 18.54
CA ARG A 11 2.94 4.37 19.22
C ARG A 11 2.84 4.26 20.73
N GLU A 12 1.62 4.28 21.26
CA GLU A 12 1.33 4.15 22.70
C GLU A 12 1.78 2.79 23.25
N ALA A 13 1.68 1.73 22.44
CA ALA A 13 2.18 0.40 22.79
C ALA A 13 3.71 0.24 22.67
N GLY A 14 4.43 1.27 22.20
CA GLY A 14 5.88 1.19 21.92
C GLY A 14 6.24 0.22 20.81
N GLN A 15 5.27 -0.22 19.99
CA GLN A 15 5.47 -1.21 18.92
C GLN A 15 5.71 -0.57 17.56
N LEU A 16 5.46 0.74 17.43
CA LEU A 16 5.47 1.42 16.15
C LEU A 16 6.81 1.23 15.42
N ASP A 17 7.95 1.40 16.08
CA ASP A 17 9.27 1.34 15.42
C ASP A 17 9.67 -0.06 14.97
N ASN A 18 9.04 -1.10 15.52
CA ASN A 18 9.24 -2.50 15.12
C ASN A 18 8.10 -3.04 14.23
N THR A 19 7.26 -2.14 13.69
CA THR A 19 6.10 -2.52 12.88
C THR A 19 6.21 -1.93 11.47
N TYR A 20 6.11 -2.80 10.47
CA TYR A 20 5.87 -2.40 9.09
C TYR A 20 4.38 -2.08 8.90
N LEU A 21 4.09 -0.91 8.35
CA LEU A 21 2.74 -0.51 7.95
C LEU A 21 2.70 -0.36 6.43
N LEU A 22 1.78 -1.07 5.81
CA LEU A 22 1.50 -1.00 4.37
C LEU A 22 0.12 -0.38 4.18
N PHE A 23 0.03 0.66 3.37
CA PHE A 23 -1.22 1.28 2.94
C PHE A 23 -1.35 1.10 1.43
N ALA A 24 -2.39 0.40 1.01
CA ALA A 24 -2.65 0.08 -0.38
C ALA A 24 -4.17 0.04 -0.66
N SER A 25 -4.52 -0.12 -1.94
CA SER A 25 -5.89 -0.38 -2.39
C SER A 25 -5.89 -1.54 -3.39
N ASP A 26 -7.01 -2.26 -3.48
CA ASP A 26 -7.21 -3.36 -4.43
C ASP A 26 -7.30 -2.86 -5.88
N ASN A 27 -7.93 -1.70 -6.08
CA ASN A 27 -8.12 -1.03 -7.37
C ASN A 27 -8.57 0.42 -7.18
N GLY A 28 -8.44 1.22 -8.24
CA GLY A 28 -9.12 2.50 -8.37
C GLY A 28 -10.60 2.37 -8.72
N PHE A 29 -11.24 3.50 -9.02
CA PHE A 29 -12.65 3.56 -9.41
C PHE A 29 -12.89 4.72 -10.38
N PHE A 30 -13.72 4.46 -11.41
CA PHE A 30 -14.18 5.50 -12.33
C PHE A 30 -15.28 6.34 -11.69
N PHE A 31 -15.14 7.66 -11.83
CA PHE A 31 -16.11 8.68 -11.45
C PHE A 31 -16.49 9.55 -12.67
N GLY A 32 -16.52 8.96 -13.88
CA GLY A 32 -16.83 9.67 -15.13
C GLY A 32 -15.63 9.89 -16.06
N GLN A 33 -14.40 9.54 -15.65
CA GLN A 33 -13.24 9.64 -16.54
C GLN A 33 -13.45 8.83 -17.81
N HIS A 34 -12.95 9.33 -18.94
CA HIS A 34 -13.06 8.68 -20.25
C HIS A 34 -14.50 8.36 -20.69
N ASN A 35 -15.50 9.14 -20.23
CA ASN A 35 -16.93 8.88 -20.46
C ASN A 35 -17.41 7.52 -19.92
N VAL A 36 -16.68 6.95 -18.95
CA VAL A 36 -17.06 5.73 -18.24
C VAL A 36 -17.80 6.16 -16.97
N PRO A 37 -19.13 5.94 -16.85
CA PRO A 37 -19.91 6.51 -15.74
C PRO A 37 -19.45 6.02 -14.36
N THR A 38 -19.06 4.75 -14.26
CA THR A 38 -18.68 4.09 -13.00
C THR A 38 -18.01 2.74 -13.29
N GLY A 39 -17.34 2.18 -12.28
CA GLY A 39 -16.77 0.82 -12.33
C GLY A 39 -15.26 0.79 -12.14
N LYS A 40 -14.65 -0.36 -12.42
CA LYS A 40 -13.22 -0.63 -12.18
C LYS A 40 -12.63 -1.72 -13.09
N PHE A 41 -13.18 -1.87 -14.29
CA PHE A 41 -12.92 -3.04 -15.15
C PHE A 41 -12.18 -2.70 -16.45
N LEU A 42 -11.72 -1.45 -16.59
CA LEU A 42 -11.01 -0.98 -17.78
C LEU A 42 -9.57 -0.62 -17.42
N PRO A 43 -8.60 -0.81 -18.34
CA PRO A 43 -7.17 -0.67 -18.06
C PRO A 43 -6.70 0.80 -18.06
N HIS A 44 -7.48 1.70 -17.47
CA HIS A 44 -7.07 3.09 -17.28
C HIS A 44 -6.52 3.32 -15.88
N GLU A 45 -5.68 4.34 -15.74
CA GLU A 45 -5.08 4.78 -14.48
C GLU A 45 -6.11 4.91 -13.35
N ALA A 46 -7.29 5.48 -13.64
CA ALA A 46 -8.37 5.64 -12.67
C ALA A 46 -8.83 4.31 -12.03
N SER A 47 -8.55 3.17 -12.67
CA SER A 47 -8.89 1.83 -12.19
C SER A 47 -7.68 1.04 -11.69
N GLY A 48 -6.51 1.21 -12.30
CA GLY A 48 -5.33 0.38 -12.03
C GLY A 48 -4.28 1.03 -11.14
N HIS A 49 -4.19 2.36 -11.13
CA HIS A 49 -3.18 3.08 -10.37
C HIS A 49 -3.72 3.44 -8.99
N VAL A 50 -3.22 2.72 -7.98
CA VAL A 50 -3.65 2.82 -6.59
C VAL A 50 -2.53 3.39 -5.71
N PRO A 51 -2.85 4.00 -4.55
CA PRO A 51 -1.84 4.32 -3.56
C PRO A 51 -1.10 3.05 -3.13
N MET A 52 0.21 3.12 -3.01
CA MET A 52 1.05 2.09 -2.40
C MET A 52 2.12 2.79 -1.56
N MET A 53 1.99 2.70 -0.24
CA MET A 53 2.88 3.33 0.72
C MET A 53 3.31 2.31 1.77
N MET A 54 4.59 2.36 2.14
CA MET A 54 5.15 1.51 3.18
C MET A 54 6.01 2.35 4.14
N ARG A 55 5.96 2.01 5.43
CA ARG A 55 6.93 2.45 6.44
C ARG A 55 7.28 1.30 7.36
N GLY A 56 8.47 1.32 7.93
CA GLY A 56 8.92 0.31 8.88
C GLY A 56 10.43 0.40 9.14
N PRO A 57 10.96 -0.54 9.94
CA PRO A 57 12.41 -0.67 10.15
C PRO A 57 13.20 -0.60 8.84
N GLY A 58 14.24 0.23 8.79
CA GLY A 58 15.13 0.32 7.62
C GLY A 58 14.60 1.07 6.40
N ILE A 59 13.36 1.57 6.43
CA ILE A 59 12.79 2.37 5.32
C ILE A 59 12.97 3.86 5.62
N GLU A 60 13.69 4.57 4.74
CA GLU A 60 13.82 6.02 4.81
C GLU A 60 12.49 6.69 4.46
N GLY A 61 11.99 7.55 5.36
CA GLY A 61 10.71 8.24 5.20
C GLY A 61 10.79 9.39 4.20
N GLY A 62 9.68 9.66 3.50
CA GLY A 62 9.58 10.79 2.56
C GLY A 62 10.22 10.52 1.20
N THR A 63 10.65 9.28 0.94
CA THR A 63 11.33 8.87 -0.30
C THR A 63 10.32 8.31 -1.31
N PRO A 64 9.97 9.02 -2.39
CA PRO A 64 9.11 8.46 -3.43
C PRO A 64 9.89 7.46 -4.30
N SER A 65 9.29 6.30 -4.58
CA SER A 65 9.78 5.37 -5.61
C SER A 65 9.08 5.64 -6.94
N ARG A 66 9.81 5.47 -8.05
CA ARG A 66 9.26 5.47 -9.42
C ARG A 66 9.30 4.10 -10.07
N GLU A 67 9.71 3.08 -9.32
CA GLU A 67 9.73 1.71 -9.79
C GLU A 67 8.30 1.20 -10.00
N MET A 68 8.13 0.34 -10.99
CA MET A 68 6.85 -0.32 -11.23
C MET A 68 6.63 -1.39 -10.17
N SER A 69 5.46 -1.36 -9.54
CA SER A 69 5.03 -2.35 -8.56
C SER A 69 3.57 -2.72 -8.76
N SER A 70 3.18 -3.88 -8.24
CA SER A 70 1.85 -4.44 -8.33
C SER A 70 1.42 -5.09 -7.02
N ASN A 71 0.11 -5.24 -6.82
CA ASN A 71 -0.44 -5.90 -5.64
C ASN A 71 0.04 -7.35 -5.48
N VAL A 72 0.47 -8.01 -6.57
CA VAL A 72 1.05 -9.37 -6.52
C VAL A 72 2.41 -9.41 -5.82
N ASP A 73 3.14 -8.29 -5.79
CA ASP A 73 4.46 -8.20 -5.18
C ASP A 73 4.38 -8.18 -3.65
N LEU A 74 3.22 -7.82 -3.09
CA LEU A 74 3.01 -7.69 -1.65
C LEU A 74 3.28 -9.02 -0.91
N ALA A 75 2.87 -10.15 -1.48
CA ALA A 75 3.06 -11.45 -0.84
C ALA A 75 4.55 -11.79 -0.68
N ALA A 76 5.32 -11.67 -1.76
CA ALA A 76 6.76 -11.91 -1.75
C ALA A 76 7.48 -10.90 -0.85
N THR A 77 7.09 -9.63 -0.89
CA THR A 77 7.66 -8.56 -0.06
C THR A 77 7.44 -8.83 1.43
N ILE A 78 6.22 -9.19 1.83
CA ILE A 78 5.90 -9.48 3.24
C ILE A 78 6.65 -10.73 3.73
N ALA A 79 6.74 -11.77 2.88
CA ALA A 79 7.48 -12.98 3.22
C ALA A 79 8.97 -12.66 3.46
N ASP A 80 9.59 -11.89 2.57
CA ASP A 80 10.99 -11.49 2.70
C ASP A 80 11.24 -10.64 3.96
N ILE A 81 10.37 -9.67 4.24
CA ILE A 81 10.41 -8.88 5.50
C ILE A 81 10.32 -9.79 6.74
N GLY A 82 9.49 -10.84 6.69
CA GLY A 82 9.34 -11.82 7.76
C GLY A 82 10.45 -12.87 7.82
N GLY A 83 11.44 -12.85 6.93
CA GLY A 83 12.48 -13.87 6.81
C GLY A 83 11.97 -15.23 6.30
N ALA A 84 10.77 -15.26 5.72
CA ALA A 84 10.19 -16.44 5.10
C ALA A 84 10.58 -16.53 3.61
N ARG A 85 10.66 -17.74 3.07
CA ARG A 85 10.83 -17.93 1.63
C ARG A 85 9.47 -17.96 0.94
N PRO A 86 9.21 -17.11 -0.06
CA PRO A 86 8.05 -17.27 -0.94
C PRO A 86 8.09 -18.67 -1.60
N GLY A 87 6.94 -19.33 -1.65
CA GLY A 87 6.76 -20.64 -2.30
C GLY A 87 6.55 -20.54 -3.80
#